data_AF-A0A803NTU7-F1
#
_entry.id   AF-A0A803NTU7-F1
#
_cell.length_a   1.000
_cell.length_b   1.000
_cell.length_c   1.000
_cell.angle_alpha   90.00
_cell.angle_beta   90.00
_cell.angle_gamma   90.00
#
_symmetry.space_group_name_H-M   'P 1'
#
loop_
_entity.id
_entity.type
_entity.pdbx_description
1 polymer ?
#
loop_
_entity_poly.entity_id
_entity_poly.type
_entity_poly.pdbx_seq_one_letter_code
_entity_poly.pdbx_strand_id
1 'polypeptide(L)'
;MVDVGVGSEKKILPYFGTWRHEAWRRHSNPQMSFTLLHPLKTTSEFAESSNDEDGKCISAKLVTAFLTENAYGLTNDGILFTGYPVIGSQHKVQASGTCLDSFEDANMTACAWDPNIKGEFFYQTTFSVALSLVKSFIQDVQKLVKLKPKALCGIERYNGILMRYVTASTAYLGKDGDAIDFDITYYRSKDPLVPRLYEDILEEIEQLAVFKYGALPHWGKNRNIAFEGVLNKYKNGQEFLKVKKAYDPLELFSSEWSDQVLGLKDGLCIVKKGCALEGLCRCTEDAHCAASKDYFCRPGKIYSDAKVCTRLKFNNNLFEQIIDSVINEV
;
A
#
# COMPACT_ATOMS: atom_id res chain seq x y z
N MET A 1 7.36 -10.58 6.01
CA MET A 1 8.06 -9.33 5.76
C MET A 1 9.42 -9.67 5.18
N VAL A 2 9.68 -9.39 3.91
CA VAL A 2 11.06 -9.13 3.47
C VAL A 2 11.27 -7.67 3.80
N ASP A 3 12.20 -7.38 4.69
CA ASP A 3 12.71 -6.02 4.83
C ASP A 3 13.40 -5.64 3.51
N VAL A 4 12.81 -4.68 2.81
CA VAL A 4 13.38 -4.06 1.60
C VAL A 4 13.98 -2.68 1.92
N GLY A 5 14.03 -2.31 3.20
CA GLY A 5 14.57 -1.07 3.75
C GLY A 5 16.10 -1.07 3.88
N VAL A 6 16.63 0.14 4.03
CA VAL A 6 18.05 0.47 3.89
C VAL A 6 18.77 0.23 5.21
N GLY A 7 19.53 -0.86 5.27
CA GLY A 7 20.55 -1.10 6.29
C GLY A 7 20.31 -2.35 7.13
N SER A 8 21.14 -3.37 6.87
CA SER A 8 21.49 -4.50 7.76
C SER A 8 20.35 -5.26 8.47
N GLU A 9 19.67 -6.14 7.74
CA GLU A 9 19.60 -7.60 7.91
C GLU A 9 18.40 -8.12 7.13
N LYS A 10 18.63 -8.89 6.06
CA LYS A 10 17.55 -9.50 5.28
C LYS A 10 16.93 -10.64 6.08
N LYS A 11 15.95 -10.34 6.94
CA LYS A 11 15.13 -11.36 7.61
C LYS A 11 13.75 -11.42 6.96
N ILE A 12 13.36 -12.62 6.54
CA ILE A 12 12.00 -12.95 6.11
C ILE A 12 11.20 -13.25 7.38
N LEU A 13 10.43 -12.29 7.89
CA LEU A 13 9.54 -12.54 9.03
C LEU A 13 8.23 -13.18 8.54
N PRO A 14 7.85 -14.39 9.00
CA PRO A 14 6.56 -14.96 8.69
C PRO A 14 5.44 -14.27 9.51
N TYR A 15 4.33 -14.02 8.82
CA TYR A 15 2.94 -13.84 9.25
C TYR A 15 2.60 -13.06 10.55
N PHE A 16 1.63 -12.15 10.40
CA PHE A 16 1.03 -11.38 11.50
C PHE A 16 -0.07 -12.17 12.21
N GLY A 17 0.10 -12.29 13.52
CA GLY A 17 -1.00 -12.31 14.47
C GLY A 17 -0.64 -13.05 15.76
N THR A 18 -1.15 -12.54 16.87
CA THR A 18 -0.77 -12.98 18.22
C THR A 18 -1.37 -14.35 18.54
N TRP A 19 -0.64 -15.21 19.27
CA TRP A 19 -1.12 -16.53 19.68
C TRP A 19 -2.03 -16.42 20.90
N ARG A 20 -3.26 -16.95 20.82
CA ARG A 20 -4.26 -16.85 21.90
C ARG A 20 -3.98 -17.85 23.04
N HIS A 21 -4.00 -17.36 24.27
CA HIS A 21 -4.34 -18.13 25.50
C HIS A 21 -5.40 -17.36 26.30
N GLU A 22 -6.36 -18.06 26.91
CA GLU A 22 -7.53 -17.47 27.62
C GLU A 22 -7.17 -16.58 28.83
N ALA A 23 -5.90 -16.56 29.24
CA ALA A 23 -5.37 -15.73 30.31
C ALA A 23 -4.98 -14.30 29.88
N TRP A 24 -4.93 -14.01 28.56
CA TRP A 24 -4.44 -12.74 28.03
C TRP A 24 -5.51 -11.64 27.80
N ARG A 25 -6.66 -11.74 28.48
CA ARG A 25 -7.66 -10.65 28.53
C ARG A 25 -7.13 -9.33 29.15
N ARG A 26 -5.86 -9.25 29.56
CA ARG A 26 -5.31 -8.14 30.37
C ARG A 26 -3.93 -7.59 29.98
N HIS A 27 -3.19 -8.15 29.01
CA HIS A 27 -1.76 -7.82 28.88
C HIS A 27 -1.26 -7.34 27.51
N SER A 28 -2.10 -7.15 26.49
CA SER A 28 -1.71 -6.20 25.44
C SER A 28 -1.78 -4.82 26.06
N ASN A 29 -0.65 -4.27 26.53
CA ASN A 29 -0.60 -3.02 27.28
C ASN A 29 -1.22 -1.89 26.42
N PRO A 30 -2.49 -1.48 26.67
CA PRO A 30 -3.21 -0.57 25.78
C PRO A 30 -2.51 0.78 25.69
N GLN A 31 -1.83 1.18 26.77
CA GLN A 31 -1.03 2.40 26.86
C GLN A 31 0.16 2.44 25.88
N MET A 32 0.80 1.31 25.57
CA MET A 32 1.95 1.30 24.64
C MET A 32 1.54 1.41 23.17
N SER A 33 0.42 0.79 22.80
CA SER A 33 -0.23 0.98 21.50
C SER A 33 -0.70 2.43 21.34
N PHE A 34 -1.15 3.04 22.44
CA PHE A 34 -1.58 4.43 22.47
C PHE A 34 -0.47 5.40 22.06
N THR A 35 0.69 5.36 22.72
CA THR A 35 1.77 6.34 22.50
C THR A 35 2.38 6.29 21.10
N LEU A 36 2.48 5.11 20.48
CA LEU A 36 3.10 4.94 19.16
C LEU A 36 2.11 5.05 18.00
N LEU A 37 0.90 4.50 18.13
CA LEU A 37 -0.06 4.46 17.03
C LEU A 37 -0.93 5.73 16.97
N HIS A 38 -1.25 6.38 18.10
CA HIS A 38 -2.11 7.58 18.12
C HIS A 38 -1.55 8.83 17.44
N PRO A 39 -0.23 9.06 17.35
CA PRO A 39 0.29 10.18 16.57
C PRO A 39 0.62 9.81 15.12
N LEU A 40 0.37 8.57 14.66
CA LEU A 40 0.84 8.09 13.35
C LEU A 40 0.34 8.94 12.18
N LYS A 41 -0.96 9.26 12.13
CA LYS A 41 -1.50 10.09 11.07
C LYS A 41 -0.93 11.50 11.13
N THR A 42 -0.87 12.11 12.31
CA THR A 42 -0.38 13.49 12.46
C THR A 42 1.09 13.62 12.03
N THR A 43 1.91 12.65 12.42
CA THR A 43 3.34 12.61 12.05
C THR A 43 3.54 12.28 10.57
N SER A 44 2.68 11.42 9.98
CA SER A 44 2.68 11.18 8.54
C SER A 44 2.28 12.44 7.77
N GLU A 45 1.18 13.09 8.15
CA GLU A 45 0.74 14.37 7.57
C GLU A 45 1.84 15.43 7.61
N PHE A 46 2.52 15.55 8.74
CA PHE A 46 3.64 16.48 8.89
C PHE A 46 4.80 16.11 7.96
N ALA A 47 5.25 14.86 7.96
CA ALA A 47 6.38 14.43 7.14
C ALA A 47 6.09 14.55 5.62
N GLU A 48 4.88 14.22 5.18
CA GLU A 48 4.46 14.36 3.79
C GLU A 48 4.39 15.84 3.37
N SER A 49 3.80 16.70 4.19
CA SER A 49 3.62 18.14 3.87
C SER A 49 4.91 18.95 3.96
N SER A 50 5.78 18.63 4.91
CA SER A 50 7.12 19.26 5.06
C SER A 50 8.16 18.67 4.11
N ASN A 51 7.85 17.56 3.44
CA ASN A 51 8.79 16.78 2.63
C ASN A 51 10.00 16.26 3.42
N ASP A 52 9.79 15.97 4.70
CA ASP A 52 10.80 15.47 5.62
C ASP A 52 11.02 13.96 5.42
N GLU A 53 11.85 13.62 4.44
CA GLU A 53 12.23 12.24 4.16
C GLU A 53 12.96 11.58 5.33
N ASP A 54 13.74 12.34 6.10
CA ASP A 54 14.52 11.83 7.22
C ASP A 54 13.61 11.53 8.41
N GLY A 55 12.73 12.46 8.78
CA GLY A 55 11.72 12.22 9.81
C GLY A 55 10.80 11.05 9.47
N LYS A 56 10.42 10.90 8.19
CA LYS A 56 9.65 9.73 7.71
C LYS A 56 10.40 8.41 7.98
N CYS A 57 11.69 8.34 7.66
CA CYS A 57 12.51 7.15 7.89
C CYS A 57 12.86 6.90 9.36
N ILE A 58 13.20 7.94 10.13
CA ILE A 58 13.47 7.82 11.57
C ILE A 58 12.25 7.23 12.27
N SER A 59 11.07 7.77 11.94
CA SER A 59 9.85 7.31 12.57
C SER A 59 9.42 5.92 12.10
N ALA A 60 9.70 5.54 10.85
CA ALA A 60 9.48 4.17 10.38
C ALA A 60 10.35 3.17 11.15
N LYS A 61 11.64 3.48 11.30
CA LYS A 61 12.58 2.67 12.08
C LYS A 61 12.17 2.54 13.55
N LEU A 62 11.67 3.62 14.16
CA LEU A 62 11.17 3.59 15.54
C LEU A 62 9.99 2.61 15.68
N VAL A 63 9.03 2.65 14.77
CA VAL A 63 7.87 1.73 14.77
C VAL A 63 8.34 0.30 14.55
N THR A 64 9.18 0.05 13.56
CA THR A 64 9.70 -1.30 13.26
C THR A 64 10.52 -1.87 14.41
N ALA A 65 11.41 -1.07 15.02
CA ALA A 65 12.22 -1.48 16.17
C ALA A 65 11.32 -1.85 17.34
N PHE A 66 10.36 -0.99 17.68
CA PHE A 66 9.42 -1.26 18.77
C PHE A 66 8.62 -2.56 18.55
N LEU A 67 8.08 -2.76 17.35
CA LEU A 67 7.32 -3.96 17.04
C LEU A 67 8.20 -5.21 17.09
N THR A 68 9.44 -5.11 16.60
CA THR A 68 10.41 -6.22 16.62
C THR A 68 10.82 -6.58 18.04
N GLU A 69 11.09 -5.59 18.90
CA GLU A 69 11.42 -5.80 20.32
C GLU A 69 10.29 -6.48 21.08
N ASN A 70 9.03 -6.20 20.71
CA ASN A 70 7.85 -6.84 21.28
C ASN A 70 7.43 -8.12 20.51
N ALA A 71 8.31 -8.63 19.64
CA ALA A 71 8.07 -9.82 18.81
C ALA A 71 6.76 -9.77 18.00
N TYR A 72 6.27 -8.57 17.68
CA TYR A 72 4.97 -8.33 17.06
C TYR A 72 3.79 -8.98 17.84
N GLY A 73 3.97 -9.17 19.16
CA GLY A 73 3.02 -9.87 20.03
C GLY A 73 2.96 -11.39 19.81
N LEU A 74 3.92 -11.97 19.09
CA LEU A 74 4.03 -13.42 18.89
C LEU A 74 4.61 -14.13 20.11
N THR A 75 4.21 -15.38 20.31
CA THR A 75 4.77 -16.29 21.31
C THR A 75 4.90 -17.68 20.69
N ASN A 76 5.89 -18.48 21.10
CA ASN A 76 6.12 -19.81 20.54
C ASN A 76 5.29 -20.89 21.23
N ASP A 77 4.94 -20.70 22.50
CA ASP A 77 4.21 -21.63 23.36
C ASP A 77 2.88 -21.04 23.90
N GLY A 78 2.51 -19.84 23.44
CA GLY A 78 1.36 -19.09 23.96
C GLY A 78 1.67 -18.18 25.14
N ILE A 79 2.91 -18.18 25.65
CA ILE A 79 3.32 -17.40 26.83
C ILE A 79 4.57 -16.57 26.54
N LEU A 80 5.61 -17.17 25.97
CA LEU A 80 6.91 -16.54 25.75
C LEU A 80 7.29 -16.56 24.27
N PHE A 81 7.93 -15.48 23.84
CA PHE A 81 8.65 -15.45 22.58
C PHE A 81 10.07 -16.00 22.80
N THR A 82 10.43 -17.05 22.06
CA THR A 82 11.76 -17.68 22.12
C THR A 82 12.54 -17.53 20.81
N GLY A 83 11.86 -17.10 19.73
CA GLY A 83 12.51 -16.78 18.46
C GLY A 83 11.65 -17.12 17.24
N TYR A 84 12.16 -16.76 16.07
CA TYR A 84 11.59 -17.15 14.78
C TYR A 84 12.22 -18.46 14.27
N PRO A 85 11.50 -19.28 13.48
CA PRO A 85 10.11 -19.10 13.08
C PRO A 85 9.14 -19.44 14.21
N VAL A 86 8.03 -18.69 14.27
CA VAL A 86 6.91 -19.02 15.16
C VAL A 86 5.94 -19.91 14.39
N ILE A 87 5.69 -21.12 14.89
CA ILE A 87 4.91 -22.15 14.21
C ILE A 87 3.70 -22.52 15.07
N GLY A 88 2.53 -22.61 14.45
CA GLY A 88 1.37 -23.25 15.07
C GLY A 88 0.15 -23.19 14.16
N SER A 89 -1.03 -23.42 14.75
CA SER A 89 -2.31 -23.42 14.04
C SER A 89 -2.89 -22.03 13.81
N GLN A 90 -3.36 -21.78 12.59
CA GLN A 90 -3.97 -20.51 12.15
C GLN A 90 -5.09 -19.99 13.08
N HIS A 91 -5.91 -20.86 13.67
CA HIS A 91 -7.02 -20.46 14.54
C HIS A 91 -6.57 -19.80 15.86
N LYS A 92 -5.29 -19.97 16.24
CA LYS A 92 -4.73 -19.32 17.43
C LYS A 92 -4.17 -17.94 17.10
N VAL A 93 -4.01 -17.61 15.83
CA VAL A 93 -3.52 -16.31 15.36
C VAL A 93 -4.68 -15.31 15.40
N GLN A 94 -4.48 -14.19 16.10
CA GLN A 94 -5.41 -13.07 16.09
C GLN A 94 -4.95 -12.01 15.07
N ALA A 95 -5.79 -11.75 14.06
CA ALA A 95 -5.47 -10.82 12.97
C ALA A 95 -5.33 -9.35 13.42
N SER A 96 -6.08 -8.95 14.45
CA SER A 96 -6.00 -7.63 15.08
C SER A 96 -6.39 -7.72 16.54
N GLY A 97 -5.69 -6.99 17.43
CA GLY A 97 -5.91 -6.99 18.88
C GLY A 97 -7.35 -6.68 19.31
N THR A 98 -7.69 -6.94 20.56
CA THR A 98 -8.98 -6.57 21.16
C THR A 98 -9.01 -5.08 21.46
N CYS A 99 -9.07 -4.25 20.42
CA CYS A 99 -9.44 -2.86 20.62
C CYS A 99 -10.94 -2.78 20.97
N LEU A 100 -11.28 -1.90 21.90
CA LEU A 100 -12.64 -1.64 22.37
C LEU A 100 -12.94 -0.17 22.12
N ASP A 101 -14.13 0.12 21.60
CA ASP A 101 -14.66 1.47 21.53
C ASP A 101 -15.22 1.84 22.93
N SER A 102 -14.33 2.25 23.84
CA SER A 102 -14.68 2.64 25.20
C SER A 102 -14.38 4.11 25.44
N PHE A 103 -15.41 4.91 25.69
CA PHE A 103 -15.25 6.30 26.11
C PHE A 103 -14.77 6.44 27.57
N GLU A 104 -14.87 5.37 28.35
CA GLU A 104 -14.58 5.37 29.79
C GLU A 104 -13.08 5.38 30.10
N ASP A 105 -12.23 5.05 29.12
CA ASP A 105 -10.78 5.01 29.27
C ASP A 105 -10.05 6.11 28.47
N ALA A 106 -10.74 7.18 28.11
CA ALA A 106 -10.22 8.25 27.24
C ALA A 106 -9.72 7.74 25.88
N ASN A 107 -10.40 6.74 25.30
CA ASN A 107 -10.09 6.08 24.04
C ASN A 107 -8.73 5.37 24.03
N MET A 108 -8.19 5.01 25.20
CA MET A 108 -6.91 4.29 25.30
C MET A 108 -6.95 2.91 24.64
N THR A 109 -8.11 2.26 24.64
CA THR A 109 -8.32 0.95 24.00
C THR A 109 -8.91 1.03 22.59
N ALA A 110 -9.10 2.24 22.04
CA ALA A 110 -9.63 2.42 20.70
C ALA A 110 -8.76 1.75 19.64
N CYS A 111 -9.38 1.29 18.55
CA CYS A 111 -8.63 0.70 17.44
C CYS A 111 -7.74 1.77 16.81
N ALA A 112 -6.56 1.39 16.32
CA ALA A 112 -5.64 2.35 15.72
C ALA A 112 -6.30 3.15 14.58
N TRP A 113 -7.20 2.54 13.82
CA TRP A 113 -7.96 3.18 12.73
C TRP A 113 -9.29 3.82 13.17
N ASP A 114 -9.56 3.92 14.48
CA ASP A 114 -10.78 4.55 14.97
C ASP A 114 -10.79 6.05 14.60
N PRO A 115 -11.87 6.57 14.00
CA PRO A 115 -11.92 7.95 13.51
C PRO A 115 -11.90 9.00 14.64
N ASN A 116 -12.20 8.62 15.88
CA ASN A 116 -12.23 9.51 17.05
C ASN A 116 -10.83 9.78 17.60
N ILE A 117 -9.83 8.99 17.21
CA ILE A 117 -8.42 9.21 17.56
C ILE A 117 -7.62 9.67 16.33
N LYS A 118 -6.43 10.22 16.56
CA LYS A 118 -5.52 10.67 15.49
C LYS A 118 -4.59 9.54 14.99
N GLY A 119 -5.04 8.29 15.10
CA GLY A 119 -4.25 7.09 14.90
C GLY A 119 -3.87 6.82 13.44
N GLU A 120 -4.24 5.68 12.92
CA GLU A 120 -3.95 5.25 11.56
C GLU A 120 -5.01 5.73 10.57
N PHE A 121 -4.57 6.29 9.44
CA PHE A 121 -5.41 6.54 8.28
C PHE A 121 -4.59 6.22 7.04
N PHE A 122 -4.95 5.13 6.38
CA PHE A 122 -4.15 4.53 5.32
C PHE A 122 -5.01 4.06 4.15
N TYR A 123 -4.33 3.77 3.05
CA TYR A 123 -4.83 2.93 1.98
C TYR A 123 -4.00 1.64 1.94
N GLN A 124 -4.62 0.55 1.51
CA GLN A 124 -3.93 -0.71 1.29
C GLN A 124 -4.12 -1.13 -0.15
N THR A 125 -3.03 -1.19 -0.91
CA THR A 125 -3.00 -1.78 -2.25
C THR A 125 -2.60 -3.24 -2.13
N THR A 126 -3.32 -4.14 -2.81
CA THR A 126 -3.00 -5.56 -2.76
C THR A 126 -3.13 -6.23 -4.11
N PHE A 127 -2.10 -6.94 -4.54
CA PHE A 127 -2.13 -7.66 -5.81
C PHE A 127 -1.41 -9.01 -5.68
N SER A 128 -1.74 -9.93 -6.59
CA SER A 128 -1.16 -11.25 -6.63
C SER A 128 -0.28 -11.39 -7.86
N VAL A 129 1.01 -11.67 -7.65
CA VAL A 129 1.95 -11.97 -8.74
C VAL A 129 2.12 -13.48 -8.84
N ALA A 130 1.98 -14.03 -10.04
CA ALA A 130 2.21 -15.46 -10.30
C ALA A 130 3.61 -15.88 -9.82
N LEU A 131 3.72 -17.04 -9.17
CA LEU A 131 4.96 -17.48 -8.53
C LEU A 131 6.16 -17.52 -9.49
N SER A 132 5.91 -17.84 -10.77
CA SER A 132 6.90 -17.84 -11.85
C SER A 132 7.48 -16.45 -12.17
N LEU A 133 6.77 -15.37 -11.85
CA LEU A 133 7.13 -13.99 -12.16
C LEU A 133 7.62 -13.18 -10.94
N VAL A 134 7.35 -13.68 -9.72
CA VAL A 134 7.67 -13.00 -8.45
C VAL A 134 9.13 -12.53 -8.37
N LYS A 135 10.08 -13.37 -8.76
CA LYS A 135 11.52 -13.02 -8.69
C LYS A 135 11.82 -11.77 -9.52
N SER A 136 11.33 -11.74 -10.76
CA SER A 136 11.55 -10.62 -11.68
C SER A 136 10.86 -9.35 -11.16
N PHE A 137 9.63 -9.47 -10.66
CA PHE A 137 8.90 -8.36 -10.05
C PHE A 137 9.68 -7.75 -8.86
N ILE A 138 10.13 -8.59 -7.91
CA ILE A 138 10.92 -8.13 -6.76
C ILE A 138 12.21 -7.44 -7.20
N GLN A 139 12.88 -7.95 -8.24
CA GLN A 139 14.11 -7.33 -8.75
C GLN A 139 13.88 -5.93 -9.31
N ASP A 140 12.74 -5.68 -9.98
CA ASP A 140 12.41 -4.34 -10.46
C ASP A 140 12.04 -3.38 -9.33
N VAL A 141 11.29 -3.85 -8.33
CA VAL A 141 11.04 -3.07 -7.10
C VAL A 141 12.35 -2.74 -6.39
N GLN A 142 13.29 -3.69 -6.31
CA GLN A 142 14.62 -3.44 -5.74
C GLN A 142 15.42 -2.38 -6.51
N LYS A 143 15.24 -2.25 -7.83
CA LYS A 143 15.88 -1.17 -8.60
C LYS A 143 15.31 0.19 -8.21
N LEU A 144 13.99 0.30 -7.99
CA LEU A 144 13.37 1.54 -7.48
C LEU A 144 13.93 1.92 -6.11
N VAL A 145 14.04 0.96 -5.19
CA VAL A 145 14.62 1.18 -3.85
C VAL A 145 16.07 1.64 -3.96
N LYS A 146 16.88 1.03 -4.82
CA LYS A 146 18.28 1.47 -5.03
C LYS A 146 18.36 2.90 -5.54
N LEU A 147 17.43 3.30 -6.39
CA LEU A 147 17.39 4.65 -6.96
C LEU A 147 16.94 5.70 -5.94
N LYS A 148 15.97 5.36 -5.08
CA LYS A 148 15.44 6.22 -4.01
C LYS A 148 15.32 5.44 -2.69
N PRO A 149 16.42 5.32 -1.93
CA PRO A 149 16.47 4.45 -0.74
C PRO A 149 15.46 4.81 0.36
N LYS A 150 15.09 6.09 0.48
CA LYS A 150 14.13 6.58 1.48
C LYS A 150 12.66 6.49 1.03
N ALA A 151 12.38 6.11 -0.21
CA ALA A 151 11.03 6.19 -0.78
C ALA A 151 10.02 5.25 -0.10
N LEU A 152 10.48 4.10 0.42
CA LEU A 152 9.60 3.13 1.05
C LEU A 152 9.50 3.28 2.57
N CYS A 153 10.16 4.27 3.18
CA CYS A 153 10.03 4.55 4.62
C CYS A 153 8.57 4.81 5.02
N GLY A 154 7.77 5.37 4.10
CA GLY A 154 6.33 5.53 4.31
C GLY A 154 5.60 4.21 4.46
N ILE A 155 5.99 3.17 3.72
CA ILE A 155 5.40 1.83 3.80
C ILE A 155 5.95 1.08 5.01
N GLU A 156 7.25 1.18 5.27
CA GLU A 156 7.92 0.57 6.42
C GLU A 156 7.22 0.96 7.73
N ARG A 157 6.83 2.23 7.86
CA ARG A 157 6.04 2.74 8.98
C ARG A 157 4.72 1.99 9.20
N TYR A 158 4.12 1.43 8.15
CA TYR A 158 2.89 0.62 8.21
C TYR A 158 3.19 -0.88 8.06
N ASN A 159 4.28 -1.36 8.66
CA ASN A 159 4.69 -2.76 8.65
C ASN A 159 5.18 -3.29 7.30
N GLY A 160 5.72 -2.41 6.45
CA GLY A 160 6.40 -2.80 5.21
C GLY A 160 5.47 -3.52 4.22
N ILE A 161 6.06 -4.41 3.42
CA ILE A 161 5.31 -5.20 2.43
C ILE A 161 5.04 -6.59 3.01
N LEU A 162 3.76 -6.91 3.19
CA LEU A 162 3.33 -8.23 3.62
C LEU A 162 3.17 -9.14 2.39
N MET A 163 3.83 -10.30 2.44
CA MET A 163 3.78 -11.30 1.37
C MET A 163 3.14 -12.59 1.86
N ARG A 164 2.20 -13.15 1.09
CA ARG A 164 1.49 -14.38 1.43
C ARG A 164 1.44 -15.32 0.23
N TYR A 165 1.83 -16.57 0.42
CA TYR A 165 1.67 -17.60 -0.61
C TYR A 165 0.20 -18.00 -0.69
N VAL A 166 -0.32 -18.07 -1.91
CA VAL A 166 -1.70 -18.46 -2.19
C VAL A 166 -1.70 -19.46 -3.32
N THR A 167 -2.42 -20.56 -3.14
CA THR A 167 -2.53 -21.62 -4.14
C THR A 167 -3.52 -21.24 -5.24
N ALA A 168 -3.42 -21.94 -6.37
CA ALA A 168 -4.44 -21.87 -7.42
C ALA A 168 -5.86 -22.11 -6.89
N SER A 169 -6.85 -21.56 -7.58
CA SER A 169 -8.28 -21.68 -7.27
C SER A 169 -9.08 -22.01 -8.51
N THR A 170 -10.10 -22.85 -8.37
CA THR A 170 -11.04 -23.19 -9.44
C THR A 170 -12.15 -22.15 -9.64
N ALA A 171 -12.21 -21.10 -8.79
CA ALA A 171 -13.17 -20.01 -8.95
C ALA A 171 -12.93 -19.24 -10.26
N TYR A 172 -14.00 -18.76 -10.91
CA TYR A 172 -13.88 -18.05 -12.19
C TYR A 172 -13.02 -16.78 -12.13
N LEU A 173 -13.13 -16.04 -11.03
CA LEU A 173 -12.29 -14.89 -10.69
C LEU A 173 -11.19 -15.26 -9.68
N GLY A 174 -10.76 -16.53 -9.71
CA GLY A 174 -9.68 -17.07 -8.91
C GLY A 174 -8.32 -17.00 -9.61
N LYS A 175 -7.27 -17.30 -8.85
CA LYS A 175 -5.89 -17.40 -9.37
C LYS A 175 -5.73 -18.71 -10.15
N ASP A 176 -5.30 -18.66 -11.41
CA ASP A 176 -5.08 -19.87 -12.26
C ASP A 176 -3.83 -20.69 -11.85
N GLY A 177 -2.97 -20.13 -11.01
CA GLY A 177 -1.77 -20.78 -10.52
C GLY A 177 -1.37 -20.26 -9.14
N ASP A 178 -0.36 -20.90 -8.55
CA ASP A 178 0.21 -20.44 -7.29
C ASP A 178 0.81 -19.04 -7.46
N ALA A 179 0.60 -18.21 -6.44
CA ALA A 179 0.96 -16.81 -6.46
C ALA A 179 1.45 -16.34 -5.09
N ILE A 180 2.04 -15.16 -5.07
CA ILE A 180 2.28 -14.40 -3.85
C ILE A 180 1.40 -13.16 -3.87
N ASP A 181 0.56 -13.01 -2.85
CA ASP A 181 -0.15 -11.77 -2.56
C ASP A 181 0.84 -10.79 -1.90
N PHE A 182 0.90 -9.58 -2.44
CA PHE A 182 1.65 -8.45 -1.88
C PHE A 182 0.63 -7.44 -1.33
N ASP A 183 0.60 -7.29 -0.01
CA ASP A 183 -0.19 -6.29 0.70
C ASP A 183 0.73 -5.12 1.06
N ILE A 184 0.43 -3.93 0.53
CA ILE A 184 1.19 -2.69 0.74
C ILE A 184 0.29 -1.66 1.41
N THR A 185 0.55 -1.37 2.69
CA THR A 185 -0.19 -0.36 3.45
C THR A 185 0.61 0.94 3.49
N TYR A 186 -0.05 2.07 3.25
CA TYR A 186 0.59 3.37 3.24
C TYR A 186 -0.37 4.49 3.61
N TYR A 187 0.15 5.57 4.20
CA TYR A 187 -0.62 6.77 4.51
C TYR A 187 -1.35 7.28 3.26
N ARG A 188 -2.60 7.71 3.39
CA ARG A 188 -3.34 8.43 2.34
C ARG A 188 -3.94 9.70 2.93
N SER A 189 -3.82 10.83 2.25
CA SER A 189 -4.47 12.07 2.68
C SER A 189 -6.00 11.99 2.62
N LYS A 190 -6.69 12.72 3.51
CA LYS A 190 -8.13 12.94 3.39
C LYS A 190 -8.47 13.87 2.22
N ASP A 191 -7.58 14.81 1.92
CA ASP A 191 -7.68 15.64 0.72
C ASP A 191 -7.08 14.89 -0.47
N PRO A 192 -7.88 14.53 -1.50
CA PRO A 192 -7.44 13.80 -2.68
C PRO A 192 -6.46 14.58 -3.56
N LEU A 193 -6.27 15.89 -3.33
CA LEU A 193 -5.33 16.74 -4.06
C LEU A 193 -3.99 16.91 -3.34
N VAL A 194 -3.75 16.19 -2.25
CA VAL A 194 -2.47 16.18 -1.53
C VAL A 194 -1.68 14.92 -1.94
N PRO A 195 -0.58 15.07 -2.70
CA PRO A 195 0.30 13.96 -3.04
C PRO A 195 1.12 13.51 -1.83
N ARG A 196 1.60 12.26 -1.86
CA ARG A 196 2.58 11.74 -0.88
C ARG A 196 3.99 12.06 -1.36
N LEU A 197 4.92 12.24 -0.42
CA LEU A 197 6.34 12.24 -0.71
C LEU A 197 6.71 10.88 -1.30
N TYR A 198 7.29 10.91 -2.51
CA TYR A 198 7.56 9.74 -3.34
C TYR A 198 6.30 9.03 -3.88
N GLU A 199 5.25 9.80 -4.18
CA GLU A 199 4.03 9.33 -4.88
C GLU A 199 4.37 8.44 -6.08
N ASP A 200 5.33 8.89 -6.89
CA ASP A 200 5.79 8.22 -8.10
C ASP A 200 6.30 6.79 -7.88
N ILE A 201 7.00 6.54 -6.77
CA ILE A 201 7.56 5.22 -6.49
C ILE A 201 6.47 4.21 -6.19
N LEU A 202 5.47 4.59 -5.38
CA LEU A 202 4.34 3.71 -5.05
C LEU A 202 3.46 3.42 -6.26
N GLU A 203 3.15 4.46 -7.04
CA GLU A 203 2.38 4.31 -8.29
C GLU A 203 3.13 3.45 -9.32
N GLU A 204 4.46 3.57 -9.40
CA GLU A 204 5.25 2.74 -10.30
C GLU A 204 5.27 1.26 -9.86
N ILE A 205 5.34 0.98 -8.56
CA ILE A 205 5.23 -0.40 -8.04
C ILE A 205 3.87 -1.00 -8.40
N GLU A 206 2.78 -0.25 -8.22
CA GLU A 206 1.42 -0.66 -8.60
C GLU A 206 1.34 -0.97 -10.10
N GLN A 207 1.84 -0.08 -10.95
CA GLN A 207 1.78 -0.24 -12.40
C GLN A 207 2.73 -1.32 -12.94
N LEU A 208 3.91 -1.51 -12.32
CA LEU A 208 4.77 -2.66 -12.57
C LEU A 208 4.00 -3.96 -12.33
N ALA A 209 3.38 -4.10 -11.15
CA ALA A 209 2.64 -5.31 -10.82
C ALA A 209 1.49 -5.55 -11.82
N VAL A 210 0.60 -4.56 -11.94
CA VAL A 210 -0.68 -4.67 -12.65
C VAL A 210 -0.50 -4.77 -14.16
N PHE A 211 0.40 -3.99 -14.76
CA PHE A 211 0.52 -3.87 -16.21
C PHE A 211 1.72 -4.64 -16.78
N LYS A 212 2.89 -4.60 -16.14
CA LYS A 212 4.07 -5.32 -16.66
C LYS A 212 4.03 -6.81 -16.32
N TYR A 213 3.61 -7.17 -15.10
CA TYR A 213 3.61 -8.55 -14.61
C TYR A 213 2.24 -9.22 -14.63
N GLY A 214 1.20 -8.53 -15.10
CA GLY A 214 -0.15 -9.07 -15.20
C GLY A 214 -0.74 -9.49 -13.84
N ALA A 215 -0.31 -8.84 -12.76
CA ALA A 215 -0.78 -9.18 -11.42
C ALA A 215 -2.30 -9.02 -11.29
N LEU A 216 -2.91 -9.92 -10.53
CA LEU A 216 -4.34 -9.88 -10.24
C LEU A 216 -4.61 -8.92 -9.09
N PRO A 217 -5.45 -7.89 -9.26
CA PRO A 217 -5.80 -7.00 -8.16
C PRO A 217 -6.68 -7.73 -7.15
N HIS A 218 -6.46 -7.48 -5.87
CA HIS A 218 -7.40 -7.85 -4.82
C HIS A 218 -8.67 -6.97 -4.93
N TRP A 219 -9.83 -7.61 -5.09
CA TRP A 219 -11.11 -6.92 -5.34
C TRP A 219 -11.49 -5.86 -4.29
N GLY A 220 -11.18 -6.09 -3.02
CA GLY A 220 -11.51 -5.16 -1.93
C GLY A 220 -10.39 -4.19 -1.49
N LYS A 221 -9.24 -4.17 -2.18
CA LYS A 221 -8.04 -3.43 -1.76
C LYS A 221 -7.32 -2.76 -2.94
N ASN A 222 -8.08 -2.27 -3.91
CA ASN A 222 -7.55 -1.58 -5.09
C ASN A 222 -8.46 -0.46 -5.58
N ARG A 223 -7.89 0.37 -6.45
CA ARG A 223 -8.54 1.52 -7.10
C ARG A 223 -8.73 1.23 -8.57
N ASN A 224 -9.49 2.09 -9.25
CA ASN A 224 -9.95 1.86 -10.63
C ASN A 224 -8.81 1.51 -11.59
N ILE A 225 -7.64 2.14 -11.45
CA ILE A 225 -6.46 1.85 -12.28
C ILE A 225 -6.08 0.36 -12.31
N ALA A 226 -6.19 -0.34 -11.18
CA ALA A 226 -5.79 -1.74 -11.10
C ALA A 226 -6.79 -2.67 -11.83
N PHE A 227 -8.04 -2.21 -11.99
CA PHE A 227 -9.12 -2.93 -12.62
C PHE A 227 -9.20 -2.73 -14.15
N GLU A 228 -8.32 -1.91 -14.72
CA GLU A 228 -8.28 -1.72 -16.17
C GLU A 228 -8.02 -3.05 -16.89
N GLY A 229 -8.98 -3.45 -17.74
CA GLY A 229 -8.93 -4.72 -18.46
C GLY A 229 -8.89 -5.95 -17.55
N VAL A 230 -9.37 -5.86 -16.31
CA VAL A 230 -9.18 -6.90 -15.29
C VAL A 230 -9.69 -8.27 -15.70
N LEU A 231 -10.83 -8.37 -16.38
CA LEU A 231 -11.37 -9.66 -16.81
C LEU A 231 -10.44 -10.41 -17.78
N ASN A 232 -9.64 -9.68 -18.57
CA ASN A 232 -8.66 -10.29 -19.47
C ASN A 232 -7.48 -10.92 -18.72
N LYS A 233 -7.30 -10.60 -17.43
CA LYS A 233 -6.27 -11.19 -16.57
C LYS A 233 -6.73 -12.51 -15.94
N TYR A 234 -8.04 -12.76 -15.92
CA TYR A 234 -8.61 -14.00 -15.41
C TYR A 234 -8.89 -14.97 -16.55
N LYS A 235 -8.30 -16.16 -16.49
CA LYS A 235 -8.48 -17.21 -17.50
C LYS A 235 -9.95 -17.52 -17.82
N ASN A 236 -10.80 -17.49 -16.79
CA ASN A 236 -12.23 -17.78 -16.91
C ASN A 236 -13.11 -16.54 -16.67
N GLY A 237 -12.59 -15.34 -16.96
CA GLY A 237 -13.33 -14.09 -16.76
C GLY A 237 -14.62 -13.99 -17.60
N GLN A 238 -14.61 -14.58 -18.80
CA GLN A 238 -15.80 -14.61 -19.67
C GLN A 238 -16.86 -15.60 -19.17
N GLU A 239 -16.44 -16.73 -18.61
CA GLU A 239 -17.32 -17.71 -17.97
C GLU A 239 -18.01 -17.10 -16.75
N PHE A 240 -17.29 -16.28 -15.98
CA PHE A 240 -17.90 -15.51 -14.88
C PHE A 240 -19.08 -14.67 -15.38
N LEU A 241 -18.93 -13.95 -16.50
CA LEU A 241 -20.00 -13.12 -17.05
C LEU A 241 -21.22 -13.95 -17.49
N LYS A 242 -21.00 -15.14 -18.07
CA LYS A 242 -22.09 -16.07 -18.42
C LYS A 242 -22.86 -16.50 -17.18
N VAL A 243 -22.16 -16.85 -16.10
CA VAL A 243 -22.78 -17.25 -14.82
C VAL A 243 -23.50 -16.08 -14.18
N LYS A 244 -22.89 -14.88 -14.13
CA LYS A 244 -23.54 -13.65 -13.65
C LYS A 244 -24.87 -13.43 -14.36
N LYS A 245 -24.89 -13.47 -15.69
CA LYS A 245 -26.12 -13.26 -16.48
C LYS A 245 -27.18 -14.35 -16.24
N ALA A 246 -26.77 -15.59 -16.04
CA ALA A 246 -27.70 -16.69 -15.80
C ALA A 246 -28.39 -16.61 -14.42
N TYR A 247 -27.64 -16.19 -13.38
CA TYR A 247 -28.13 -16.13 -12.01
C TYR A 247 -28.72 -14.76 -11.63
N ASP A 248 -28.35 -13.69 -12.33
CA ASP A 248 -28.86 -12.33 -12.12
C ASP A 248 -29.35 -11.71 -13.45
N PRO A 249 -30.40 -12.28 -14.09
CA PRO A 249 -30.88 -11.81 -15.38
C PRO A 249 -31.58 -10.44 -15.33
N LEU A 250 -31.97 -10.00 -14.13
CA LEU A 250 -32.57 -8.69 -13.89
C LEU A 250 -31.55 -7.67 -13.37
N GLU A 251 -30.28 -8.05 -13.26
CA GLU A 251 -29.17 -7.18 -12.85
C GLU A 251 -29.36 -6.55 -11.45
N LEU A 252 -30.05 -7.27 -10.55
CA LEU A 252 -30.34 -6.82 -9.18
C LEU A 252 -29.08 -6.60 -8.34
N PHE A 253 -28.00 -7.31 -8.67
CA PHE A 253 -26.70 -7.20 -7.98
C PHE A 253 -25.66 -6.46 -8.83
N SER A 254 -26.10 -5.77 -9.88
CA SER A 254 -25.24 -4.97 -10.74
C SER A 254 -25.35 -3.49 -10.39
N SER A 255 -24.26 -2.78 -10.63
CA SER A 255 -24.16 -1.35 -10.44
C SER A 255 -23.33 -0.77 -11.59
N GLU A 256 -23.47 0.54 -11.82
CA GLU A 256 -22.63 1.23 -12.79
C GLU A 256 -21.14 0.96 -12.57
N TRP A 257 -20.68 0.99 -11.33
CA TRP A 257 -19.28 0.74 -11.00
C TRP A 257 -18.86 -0.72 -11.25
N SER A 258 -19.68 -1.71 -10.86
CA SER A 258 -19.35 -3.12 -11.12
C SER A 258 -19.26 -3.41 -12.62
N ASP A 259 -20.15 -2.82 -13.41
CA ASP A 259 -20.16 -3.00 -14.86
C ASP A 259 -18.94 -2.33 -15.52
N GLN A 260 -18.52 -1.17 -15.01
CA GLN A 260 -17.27 -0.53 -15.42
C GLN A 260 -16.04 -1.38 -15.11
N VAL A 261 -15.96 -1.89 -13.88
CA VAL A 261 -14.87 -2.77 -13.44
C VAL A 261 -14.84 -4.06 -14.26
N LEU A 262 -16.00 -4.62 -14.59
CA LEU A 262 -16.12 -5.82 -15.43
C LEU A 262 -15.96 -5.54 -16.94
N GLY A 263 -15.73 -4.28 -17.34
CA GLY A 263 -15.58 -3.91 -18.76
C GLY A 263 -16.87 -4.07 -19.57
N LEU A 264 -18.03 -4.11 -18.91
CA LEU A 264 -19.36 -4.10 -19.53
C LEU A 264 -19.84 -2.69 -19.87
N LYS A 265 -19.25 -1.67 -19.22
CA LYS A 265 -19.56 -0.26 -19.43
C LYS A 265 -18.28 0.59 -19.41
N ASP A 266 -18.28 1.69 -20.16
CA ASP A 266 -17.24 2.70 -20.08
C ASP A 266 -17.33 3.53 -18.78
N GLY A 267 -16.22 4.20 -18.44
CA GLY A 267 -16.15 5.15 -17.32
C GLY A 267 -15.38 4.64 -16.09
N LEU A 268 -14.71 3.48 -16.18
CA LEU A 268 -13.79 3.03 -15.12
C LEU A 268 -12.69 4.07 -14.86
N CYS A 269 -12.12 4.64 -15.92
CA CYS A 269 -11.15 5.73 -15.80
C CYS A 269 -11.89 7.07 -15.62
N ILE A 270 -11.75 7.68 -14.44
CA ILE A 270 -12.42 8.95 -14.11
C ILE A 270 -11.38 10.08 -14.22
N VAL A 271 -11.41 10.80 -15.34
CA VAL A 271 -10.48 11.89 -15.61
C VAL A 271 -10.98 13.18 -14.97
N LYS A 272 -10.22 13.70 -14.01
CA LYS A 272 -10.46 14.97 -13.32
C LYS A 272 -9.16 15.47 -12.69
N LYS A 273 -9.13 16.73 -12.23
CA LYS A 273 -8.01 17.26 -11.44
C LYS A 273 -7.67 16.32 -10.27
N GLY A 274 -6.40 15.92 -10.16
CA GLY A 274 -5.93 15.01 -9.11
C GLY A 274 -6.32 13.54 -9.28
N CYS A 275 -6.88 13.11 -10.42
CA CYS A 275 -7.36 11.73 -10.57
C CYS A 275 -6.28 10.65 -10.40
N ALA A 276 -5.02 10.96 -10.71
CA ALA A 276 -3.93 9.98 -10.62
C ALA A 276 -3.53 9.69 -9.17
N LEU A 277 -3.47 10.72 -8.33
CA LEU A 277 -3.20 10.59 -6.88
C LEU A 277 -4.20 9.65 -6.17
N GLU A 278 -5.45 9.68 -6.65
CA GLU A 278 -6.55 8.86 -6.18
C GLU A 278 -6.67 7.51 -6.90
N GLY A 279 -5.75 7.15 -7.80
CA GLY A 279 -5.79 5.89 -8.56
C GLY A 279 -7.02 5.74 -9.45
N LEU A 280 -7.66 6.85 -9.83
CA LEU A 280 -8.85 6.88 -10.68
C LEU A 280 -8.50 6.90 -12.17
N CYS A 281 -7.28 7.32 -12.51
CA CYS A 281 -6.77 7.42 -13.87
C CYS A 281 -5.26 7.15 -13.89
N ARG A 282 -4.70 6.72 -15.02
CA ARG A 282 -3.27 6.93 -15.31
C ARG A 282 -3.09 8.39 -15.73
N CYS A 283 -2.07 9.06 -15.20
CA CYS A 283 -1.86 10.45 -15.56
C CYS A 283 -1.53 10.60 -17.06
N THR A 284 -2.04 11.66 -17.67
CA THR A 284 -1.71 12.09 -19.04
C THR A 284 -1.37 13.57 -19.07
N GLU A 285 -1.90 14.33 -18.11
CA GLU A 285 -1.67 15.75 -17.92
C GLU A 285 -1.18 16.02 -16.50
N ASP A 286 -0.42 17.10 -16.33
CA ASP A 286 0.12 17.49 -15.02
C ASP A 286 -0.99 17.88 -14.02
N ALA A 287 -2.17 18.28 -14.52
CA ALA A 287 -3.36 18.54 -13.71
C ALA A 287 -3.85 17.29 -12.95
N HIS A 288 -3.51 16.08 -13.40
CA HIS A 288 -3.87 14.83 -12.73
C HIS A 288 -3.00 14.56 -11.49
N CYS A 289 -1.84 15.22 -11.39
CA CYS A 289 -0.81 14.95 -10.39
C CYS A 289 -0.65 16.05 -9.33
N ALA A 290 -1.45 17.12 -9.37
CA ALA A 290 -1.30 18.31 -8.53
C ALA A 290 -0.04 19.15 -8.85
N ALA A 291 0.05 19.63 -10.10
CA ALA A 291 1.10 20.55 -10.57
C ALA A 291 1.34 21.77 -9.66
N SER A 292 0.30 22.28 -8.98
CA SER A 292 0.42 23.39 -8.02
C SER A 292 1.23 23.06 -6.76
N LYS A 293 1.64 21.80 -6.58
CA LYS A 293 2.50 21.29 -5.49
C LYS A 293 3.79 20.67 -6.04
N ASP A 294 4.15 21.02 -7.27
CA ASP A 294 5.34 20.54 -8.00
C ASP A 294 5.32 19.05 -8.40
N TYR A 295 4.14 18.44 -8.49
CA TYR A 295 3.97 17.06 -8.97
C TYR A 295 3.41 17.04 -10.39
N PHE A 296 4.12 16.36 -11.27
CA PHE A 296 3.87 16.37 -12.71
C PHE A 296 3.76 14.93 -13.24
N CYS A 297 3.00 14.75 -14.31
CA CYS A 297 2.83 13.44 -14.92
C CYS A 297 4.08 13.06 -15.71
N ARG A 298 4.78 12.01 -15.29
CA ARG A 298 6.04 11.57 -15.90
C ARG A 298 6.04 10.06 -16.13
N PRO A 299 6.88 9.56 -17.05
CA PRO A 299 7.12 8.12 -17.15
C PRO A 299 7.74 7.58 -15.86
N GLY A 300 7.52 6.30 -15.59
CA GLY A 300 8.21 5.58 -14.51
C GLY A 300 9.73 5.57 -14.71
N LYS A 301 10.45 5.39 -13.61
CA LYS A 301 11.93 5.43 -13.56
C LYS A 301 12.56 4.12 -14.03
N ILE A 302 11.91 2.99 -13.79
CA ILE A 302 12.31 1.63 -14.17
C ILE A 302 11.37 1.06 -15.25
N TYR A 303 10.07 1.35 -15.15
CA TYR A 303 9.07 0.98 -16.14
C TYR A 303 8.53 2.23 -16.84
N SER A 304 9.10 2.54 -18.01
CA SER A 304 8.82 3.77 -18.77
C SER A 304 7.35 3.93 -19.18
N ASP A 305 6.62 2.82 -19.30
CA ASP A 305 5.20 2.85 -19.69
C ASP A 305 4.29 3.19 -18.50
N ALA A 306 4.80 3.09 -17.26
CA ALA A 306 4.08 3.60 -16.10
C ALA A 306 3.91 5.12 -16.23
N LYS A 307 2.74 5.62 -15.83
CA LYS A 307 2.43 7.05 -15.79
C LYS A 307 2.24 7.46 -14.34
N VAL A 308 3.20 8.21 -13.81
CA VAL A 308 3.33 8.45 -12.38
C VAL A 308 3.48 9.92 -12.05
N CYS A 309 2.99 10.32 -10.88
CA CYS A 309 3.05 11.67 -10.36
C CYS A 309 4.39 11.92 -9.68
N THR A 310 5.34 12.45 -10.44
CA THR A 310 6.70 12.73 -9.98
C THR A 310 6.82 14.15 -9.48
N ARG A 311 7.35 14.31 -8.26
CA ARG A 311 7.75 15.62 -7.77
C ARG A 311 9.02 16.11 -8.48
N LEU A 312 8.96 17.28 -9.08
CA LEU A 312 10.13 17.96 -9.62
C LEU A 312 10.57 19.04 -8.64
N LYS A 313 11.75 18.88 -8.04
CA LYS A 313 12.36 19.98 -7.29
C LYS A 313 12.85 21.00 -8.31
N PHE A 314 12.36 22.23 -8.24
CA PHE A 314 13.02 23.35 -8.90
C PHE A 314 14.41 23.49 -8.29
N ASN A 315 15.44 23.23 -9.09
CA ASN A 315 16.80 23.59 -8.72
C ASN A 315 16.91 25.11 -8.90
N ASN A 316 16.84 25.87 -7.80
CA ASN A 316 17.04 27.33 -7.86
C ASN A 316 18.38 27.67 -8.52
N ASN A 317 19.40 26.80 -8.42
CA ASN A 317 20.69 26.96 -9.08
C ASN A 317 20.59 26.99 -10.62
N LEU A 318 19.61 26.31 -11.23
CA LEU A 318 19.44 26.36 -12.69
C LEU A 318 18.77 27.67 -13.13
N PHE A 319 17.86 28.20 -12.30
CA PHE A 319 17.21 29.48 -12.57
C PHE A 319 18.18 30.64 -12.36
N GLU A 320 19.02 30.60 -11.31
CA GLU A 320 20.13 31.55 -11.13
C GLU A 320 21.17 31.43 -12.24
N GLN A 321 21.56 30.21 -12.66
CA GLN A 321 22.46 30.05 -13.81
C GLN A 321 21.87 30.57 -15.13
N ILE A 322 20.56 30.42 -15.34
CA ILE A 322 19.88 30.96 -16.53
C ILE A 322 19.81 32.49 -16.45
N ILE A 323 19.45 33.05 -15.30
CA ILE A 323 19.43 34.50 -15.09
C ILE A 323 20.83 35.10 -15.24
N ASP A 324 21.85 34.49 -14.65
CA ASP A 324 23.25 34.91 -14.80
C ASP A 324 23.71 34.82 -16.26
N SER A 325 23.28 33.81 -17.02
CA SER A 325 23.61 33.73 -18.45
C SER A 325 22.94 34.84 -19.27
N VAL A 326 21.70 35.21 -18.93
CA VAL A 326 20.94 36.26 -19.63
C VAL A 326 21.42 37.66 -19.24
N ILE A 327 21.85 37.86 -17.99
CA ILE A 327 22.42 39.14 -17.53
C ILE A 327 23.82 39.38 -18.12
N ASN A 328 24.62 38.33 -18.34
CA ASN A 328 25.96 38.46 -18.94
C ASN A 328 25.95 38.65 -20.47
N GLU A 329 24.77 38.59 -21.11
CA GLU A 329 24.59 38.85 -22.55
C GLU A 329 24.00 40.26 -22.84
N VAL A 330 23.80 41.11 -21.82
CA VAL A 330 23.36 42.52 -21.94
C VAL A 330 24.49 43.45 -21.51
#